data_AF-A0A6P8EU58-F1
#
_entry.id   AF-A0A6P8EU58-F1
#
_cell.length_a   1.000
_cell.length_b   1.000
_cell.length_c   1.000
_cell.angle_alpha   90.00
_cell.angle_beta   90.00
_cell.angle_gamma   90.00
#
_symmetry.space_group_name_H-M   'P 1'
#
loop_
_entity.id
_entity.type
_entity.pdbx_description
1 polymer ?
#
loop_
_entity_poly.entity_id
_entity_poly.type
_entity_poly.pdbx_seq_one_letter_code
_entity_poly.pdbx_strand_id
1 'polypeptide(L)'
;MTVYPLNMAPDSVDDDYKGCSAKMSKLVDTEYLPLEKCGTFKEAWEKAEKEIQKKKPQLDKLSMNHAIAILVYSYGTPDIYHDLNNAVHTSKKYYTTTFQYHSLHFLLIDAIQRLNPKGKCFQVYRGTDVEFKHQNPSMRFGTFTSTSVYPNNATKFGSKSCFEVWTCHGAKVSKYSQYPDENEVLIPPYEKFTIKKIIKNPKNQTAIKCETVYQLKSSGIKSSLRCALFKKASRAL
;
A
#
# COMPACT_ATOMS: atom_id res chain seq x y z
N MET A 1 1.35 13.93 -22.01
CA MET A 1 1.60 13.92 -20.56
C MET A 1 0.35 13.45 -19.85
N THR A 2 0.46 12.44 -19.00
CA THR A 2 -0.68 11.93 -18.21
C THR A 2 -0.78 12.72 -16.92
N VAL A 3 -1.94 13.33 -16.66
CA VAL A 3 -2.23 14.12 -15.46
C VAL A 3 -3.24 13.36 -14.61
N TYR A 4 -2.89 13.06 -13.37
CA TYR A 4 -3.75 12.30 -12.46
C TYR A 4 -4.46 13.21 -11.44
N PRO A 5 -5.74 12.97 -11.11
CA PRO A 5 -6.43 13.76 -10.10
C PRO A 5 -5.98 13.38 -8.68
N LEU A 6 -5.69 14.38 -7.82
CA LEU A 6 -5.61 14.18 -6.37
C LEU A 6 -7.01 14.28 -5.78
N ASN A 7 -7.62 13.12 -5.54
CA ASN A 7 -8.98 12.99 -5.01
C ASN A 7 -9.04 11.96 -3.88
N MET A 8 -10.25 11.55 -3.50
CA MET A 8 -10.50 10.60 -2.42
C MET A 8 -10.41 9.12 -2.84
N ALA A 9 -9.97 8.84 -4.06
CA ALA A 9 -9.88 7.51 -4.70
C ALA A 9 -11.17 6.69 -4.54
N PRO A 10 -12.29 7.12 -5.16
CA PRO A 10 -13.62 6.52 -4.92
C PRO A 10 -13.72 5.05 -5.33
N ASP A 11 -12.92 4.61 -6.31
CA ASP A 11 -12.90 3.26 -6.88
C ASP A 11 -11.83 2.34 -6.26
N SER A 12 -11.15 2.84 -5.22
CA SER A 12 -10.12 2.11 -4.49
C SER A 12 -10.70 0.94 -3.69
N VAL A 13 -10.05 -0.21 -3.78
CA VAL A 13 -10.20 -1.31 -2.84
C VAL A 13 -9.55 -0.90 -1.51
N ASP A 14 -10.37 -0.58 -0.52
CA ASP A 14 -9.96 0.11 0.69
C ASP A 14 -10.39 -0.59 1.98
N ASP A 15 -10.61 -1.91 1.92
CA ASP A 15 -10.97 -2.69 3.10
C ASP A 15 -9.84 -2.61 4.14
N ASP A 16 -10.19 -2.20 5.37
CA ASP A 16 -9.25 -2.14 6.49
C ASP A 16 -9.35 -3.35 7.43
N TYR A 17 -10.25 -4.28 7.11
CA TYR A 17 -10.53 -5.53 7.83
C TYR A 17 -10.85 -5.36 9.32
N LYS A 18 -11.19 -4.13 9.74
CA LYS A 18 -11.51 -3.84 11.14
C LYS A 18 -12.80 -4.56 11.52
N GLY A 19 -12.66 -5.53 12.43
CA GLY A 19 -13.75 -6.38 12.90
C GLY A 19 -13.89 -7.73 12.16
N CYS A 20 -13.04 -8.02 11.17
CA CYS A 20 -13.06 -9.29 10.45
C CYS A 20 -11.69 -9.86 10.08
N SER A 21 -10.58 -9.27 10.56
CA SER A 21 -9.21 -9.76 10.25
C SER A 21 -9.04 -11.26 10.53
N ALA A 22 -9.51 -11.78 11.67
CA ALA A 22 -9.41 -13.22 11.97
C ALA A 22 -10.17 -14.10 10.95
N LYS A 23 -11.37 -13.68 10.54
CA LYS A 23 -12.17 -14.40 9.54
C LYS A 23 -11.52 -14.33 8.16
N MET A 24 -10.99 -13.15 7.79
CA MET A 24 -10.28 -12.98 6.54
C MET A 24 -8.97 -13.77 6.50
N SER A 25 -8.21 -13.82 7.60
CA SER A 25 -6.99 -14.63 7.71
C SER A 25 -7.28 -16.10 7.43
N LYS A 26 -8.33 -16.66 8.05
CA LYS A 26 -8.74 -18.03 7.78
C LYS A 26 -9.09 -18.23 6.30
N LEU A 27 -9.88 -17.33 5.73
CA LEU A 27 -10.32 -17.41 4.34
C LEU A 27 -9.16 -17.28 3.35
N VAL A 28 -8.16 -16.45 3.66
CA VAL A 28 -6.93 -16.34 2.89
C VAL A 28 -6.15 -17.64 2.92
N ASP A 29 -5.97 -18.24 4.09
CA ASP A 29 -5.19 -19.48 4.22
C ASP A 29 -5.91 -20.69 3.58
N THR A 30 -7.24 -20.76 3.67
CA THR A 30 -8.00 -21.94 3.21
C THR A 30 -8.53 -21.84 1.78
N GLU A 31 -8.78 -20.65 1.26
CA GLU A 31 -9.46 -20.47 -0.04
C GLU A 31 -8.70 -19.50 -0.96
N TYR A 32 -8.54 -18.24 -0.58
CA TYR A 32 -8.04 -17.23 -1.53
C TYR A 32 -6.59 -17.48 -1.94
N LEU A 33 -5.67 -17.73 -1.00
CA LEU A 33 -4.25 -17.86 -1.37
C LEU A 33 -4.01 -19.11 -2.23
N PRO A 34 -4.60 -20.29 -1.93
CA PRO A 34 -4.55 -21.44 -2.84
C PRO A 34 -5.11 -21.15 -4.24
N LEU A 35 -6.25 -20.44 -4.33
CA LEU A 35 -6.92 -20.14 -5.61
C LEU A 35 -6.18 -19.08 -6.44
N GLU A 36 -5.70 -18.02 -5.78
CA GLU A 36 -5.08 -16.88 -6.44
C GLU A 36 -3.64 -17.16 -6.88
N LYS A 37 -2.95 -18.12 -6.26
CA LYS A 37 -1.58 -18.57 -6.65
C LYS A 37 -1.56 -19.27 -8.01
N CYS A 38 -1.81 -18.50 -9.06
CA CYS A 38 -1.72 -18.87 -10.47
C CYS A 38 -0.88 -17.85 -11.25
N GLY A 39 -0.40 -18.27 -12.44
CA GLY A 39 0.35 -17.41 -13.35
C GLY A 39 1.52 -16.67 -12.69
N THR A 40 1.68 -15.40 -13.04
CA THR A 40 2.76 -14.53 -12.54
C THR A 40 2.75 -14.36 -11.02
N PHE A 41 1.58 -14.35 -10.38
CA PHE A 41 1.49 -14.26 -8.91
C PHE A 41 2.04 -15.52 -8.24
N LYS A 42 1.81 -16.71 -8.81
CA LYS A 42 2.42 -17.95 -8.32
C LYS A 42 3.95 -17.89 -8.35
N GLU A 43 4.51 -17.48 -9.49
CA GLU A 43 5.96 -17.37 -9.67
C GLU A 43 6.59 -16.40 -8.65
N ALA A 44 5.97 -15.23 -8.47
CA ALA A 44 6.42 -14.25 -7.49
C ALA A 44 6.34 -14.79 -6.06
N TRP A 45 5.24 -15.46 -5.72
CA TRP A 45 5.04 -16.04 -4.40
C TRP A 45 6.07 -17.13 -4.08
N GLU A 46 6.27 -18.10 -4.98
CA GLU A 46 7.23 -19.20 -4.78
C GLU A 46 8.68 -18.68 -4.67
N LYS A 47 9.03 -17.64 -5.43
CA LYS A 47 10.33 -16.98 -5.33
C LYS A 47 10.50 -16.30 -3.97
N ALA A 48 9.50 -15.52 -3.55
CA ALA A 48 9.51 -14.85 -2.25
C ALA A 48 9.56 -15.85 -1.09
N GLU A 49 8.84 -16.97 -1.19
CA GLU A 49 8.84 -18.04 -0.21
C GLU A 49 10.25 -18.63 -0.03
N LYS A 50 10.93 -19.01 -1.12
CA LYS A 50 12.32 -19.52 -1.08
C LYS A 50 13.27 -18.52 -0.44
N GLU A 51 13.13 -17.24 -0.77
CA GLU A 51 14.01 -16.19 -0.28
C GLU A 51 13.79 -15.87 1.21
N ILE A 52 12.53 -15.83 1.67
CA ILE A 52 12.24 -15.71 3.10
C ILE A 52 12.72 -16.95 3.87
N GLN A 53 12.54 -18.16 3.34
CA GLN A 53 13.05 -19.40 3.94
C GLN A 53 14.58 -19.42 4.06
N LYS A 54 15.28 -18.82 3.09
CA LYS A 54 16.74 -18.67 3.10
C LYS A 54 17.19 -17.60 4.09
N LYS A 55 16.58 -16.41 4.05
CA LYS A 55 16.93 -15.27 4.93
C LYS A 55 16.56 -15.51 6.40
N LYS A 56 15.52 -16.32 6.66
CA LYS A 56 14.95 -16.58 7.99
C LYS A 56 14.83 -15.31 8.85
N PRO A 57 14.16 -14.25 8.36
CA PRO A 57 14.04 -13.02 9.12
C PRO A 57 13.30 -13.29 10.41
N GLN A 58 13.70 -12.63 11.50
CA GLN A 58 12.89 -12.60 12.72
C GLN A 58 11.52 -12.00 12.37
N LEU A 59 10.44 -12.77 12.54
CA LEU A 59 9.12 -12.38 12.06
C LEU A 59 8.41 -11.34 12.94
N ASP A 60 9.00 -10.94 14.07
CA ASP A 60 8.40 -10.03 15.05
C ASP A 60 6.95 -10.43 15.39
N LYS A 61 5.95 -9.71 14.86
CA LYS A 61 4.51 -9.94 15.05
C LYS A 61 3.81 -10.53 13.82
N LEU A 62 4.58 -10.82 12.77
CA LEU A 62 4.12 -11.29 11.48
C LEU A 62 4.12 -12.82 11.41
N SER A 63 3.30 -13.35 10.52
CA SER A 63 3.41 -14.75 10.07
C SER A 63 4.34 -14.85 8.86
N MET A 64 4.66 -16.08 8.46
CA MET A 64 5.43 -16.31 7.23
C MET A 64 4.75 -15.71 5.99
N ASN A 65 3.44 -15.89 5.86
CA ASN A 65 2.66 -15.34 4.73
C ASN A 65 2.72 -13.81 4.67
N HIS A 66 2.79 -13.11 5.81
CA HIS A 66 2.98 -11.67 5.83
C HIS A 66 4.35 -11.26 5.29
N ALA A 67 5.43 -11.94 5.73
CA ALA A 67 6.78 -11.65 5.26
C ALA A 67 6.92 -11.93 3.76
N ILE A 68 6.32 -13.03 3.27
CA ILE A 68 6.26 -13.37 1.84
C ILE A 68 5.48 -12.30 1.08
N ALA A 69 4.30 -11.88 1.56
CA ALA A 69 3.50 -10.84 0.91
C ALA A 69 4.24 -9.51 0.76
N ILE A 70 4.98 -9.06 1.78
CA ILE A 70 5.81 -7.85 1.70
C ILE A 70 6.91 -8.03 0.65
N LEU A 71 7.57 -9.19 0.63
CA LEU A 71 8.62 -9.44 -0.34
C LEU A 71 8.07 -9.52 -1.79
N VAL A 72 6.92 -10.15 -1.99
CA VAL A 72 6.20 -10.16 -3.28
C VAL A 72 5.89 -8.74 -3.75
N TYR A 73 5.42 -7.88 -2.84
CA TYR A 73 5.10 -6.49 -3.16
C TYR A 73 6.34 -5.62 -3.45
N SER A 74 7.51 -5.96 -2.94
CA SER A 74 8.75 -5.18 -3.16
C SER A 74 9.67 -5.77 -4.23
N TYR A 75 9.30 -6.90 -4.84
CA TYR A 75 10.07 -7.50 -5.93
C TYR A 75 9.96 -6.68 -7.21
N GLY A 76 11.09 -6.49 -7.89
CA GLY A 76 11.11 -5.94 -9.25
C GLY A 76 10.77 -6.96 -10.34
N THR A 77 10.84 -8.27 -10.06
CA THR A 77 10.49 -9.31 -11.04
C THR A 77 10.10 -10.64 -10.37
N PRO A 78 8.88 -11.14 -10.59
CA PRO A 78 7.79 -10.49 -11.33
C PRO A 78 7.26 -9.22 -10.65
N ASP A 79 6.79 -8.25 -11.43
CA ASP A 79 6.36 -6.93 -10.96
C ASP A 79 4.91 -6.94 -10.46
N ILE A 80 4.67 -7.63 -9.35
CA ILE A 80 3.33 -7.75 -8.75
C ILE A 80 2.86 -6.42 -8.14
N TYR A 81 3.77 -5.54 -7.75
CA TYR A 81 3.46 -4.21 -7.23
C TYR A 81 2.57 -3.43 -8.20
N HIS A 82 2.92 -3.41 -9.49
CA HIS A 82 2.19 -2.64 -10.49
C HIS A 82 0.79 -3.22 -10.72
N ASP A 83 0.68 -4.55 -10.87
CA ASP A 83 -0.60 -5.24 -11.09
C ASP A 83 -1.54 -5.09 -9.88
N LEU A 84 -1.03 -5.31 -8.66
CA LEU A 84 -1.79 -5.14 -7.43
C LEU A 84 -2.30 -3.71 -7.32
N ASN A 85 -1.43 -2.71 -7.47
CA ASN A 85 -1.83 -1.32 -7.30
C ASN A 85 -2.83 -0.87 -8.35
N ASN A 86 -2.74 -1.36 -9.59
CA ASN A 86 -3.76 -1.13 -10.62
C ASN A 86 -5.11 -1.76 -10.25
N ALA A 87 -5.12 -3.02 -9.81
CA ALA A 87 -6.34 -3.70 -9.37
C ALA A 87 -6.97 -2.99 -8.16
N VAL A 88 -6.15 -2.63 -7.17
CA VAL A 88 -6.59 -1.89 -5.98
C VAL A 88 -7.13 -0.51 -6.35
N HIS A 89 -6.55 0.19 -7.33
CA HIS A 89 -7.01 1.52 -7.73
C HIS A 89 -8.40 1.51 -8.39
N THR A 90 -8.73 0.46 -9.15
CA THR A 90 -9.83 0.47 -10.12
C THR A 90 -10.97 -0.49 -9.81
N SER A 91 -10.75 -1.50 -8.96
CA SER A 91 -11.61 -2.68 -8.91
C SER A 91 -12.56 -2.75 -7.72
N LYS A 92 -12.85 -1.64 -7.03
CA LYS A 92 -13.83 -1.62 -5.91
C LYS A 92 -15.16 -2.28 -6.27
N LYS A 93 -15.71 -2.02 -7.46
CA LYS A 93 -16.99 -2.63 -7.90
C LYS A 93 -16.94 -4.15 -8.02
N TYR A 94 -15.74 -4.71 -8.19
CA TYR A 94 -15.51 -6.15 -8.33
C TYR A 94 -14.99 -6.80 -7.04
N TYR A 95 -14.88 -6.03 -5.95
CA TYR A 95 -14.26 -6.50 -4.72
C TYR A 95 -14.94 -7.74 -4.15
N THR A 96 -16.26 -7.89 -4.25
CA THR A 96 -16.94 -9.09 -3.72
C THR A 96 -17.21 -10.16 -4.78
N THR A 97 -16.60 -10.05 -5.96
CA THR A 97 -16.84 -10.97 -7.08
C THR A 97 -15.54 -11.46 -7.70
N THR A 98 -14.94 -10.68 -8.61
CA THR A 98 -13.83 -11.13 -9.48
C THR A 98 -12.50 -10.49 -9.14
N PHE A 99 -12.37 -9.84 -7.98
CA PHE A 99 -11.09 -9.32 -7.51
C PHE A 99 -10.13 -10.47 -7.17
N GLN A 100 -8.94 -10.48 -7.75
CA GLN A 100 -8.01 -11.63 -7.72
C GLN A 100 -6.82 -11.44 -6.76
N TYR A 101 -6.83 -10.40 -5.94
CA TYR A 101 -5.75 -10.08 -5.02
C TYR A 101 -6.22 -9.99 -3.56
N HIS A 102 -7.24 -10.77 -3.18
CA HIS A 102 -7.75 -10.79 -1.81
C HIS A 102 -6.66 -11.17 -0.80
N SER A 103 -5.85 -12.17 -1.14
CA SER A 103 -4.77 -12.66 -0.27
C SER A 103 -3.70 -11.61 -0.07
N LEU A 104 -3.15 -11.09 -1.18
CA LEU A 104 -2.06 -10.12 -1.11
C LEU A 104 -2.53 -8.81 -0.48
N HIS A 105 -3.71 -8.32 -0.84
CA HIS A 105 -4.30 -7.13 -0.22
C HIS A 105 -4.47 -7.33 1.30
N PHE A 106 -5.11 -8.42 1.73
CA PHE A 106 -5.30 -8.68 3.17
C PHE A 106 -3.98 -8.79 3.92
N LEU A 107 -3.04 -9.60 3.43
CA LEU A 107 -1.76 -9.83 4.11
C LEU A 107 -0.94 -8.54 4.24
N LEU A 108 -0.95 -7.66 3.23
CA LEU A 108 -0.26 -6.37 3.33
C LEU A 108 -0.94 -5.44 4.35
N ILE A 109 -2.27 -5.37 4.37
CA ILE A 109 -3.00 -4.56 5.37
C ILE A 109 -2.74 -5.08 6.78
N ASP A 110 -2.90 -6.38 7.01
CA ASP A 110 -2.73 -7.00 8.33
C ASP A 110 -1.27 -6.88 8.80
N ALA A 111 -0.28 -7.00 7.89
CA ALA A 111 1.12 -6.74 8.19
C ALA A 111 1.37 -5.30 8.66
N ILE A 112 0.86 -4.31 7.92
CA ILE A 112 1.00 -2.89 8.28
C ILE A 112 0.41 -2.64 9.68
N GLN A 113 -0.78 -3.17 9.96
CA GLN A 113 -1.46 -3.01 11.25
C GLN A 113 -0.68 -3.68 12.40
N ARG A 114 -0.10 -4.87 12.18
CA ARG A 114 0.72 -5.59 13.16
C ARG A 114 2.06 -4.92 13.45
N LEU A 115 2.68 -4.32 12.43
CA LEU A 115 3.94 -3.59 12.54
C LEU A 115 3.77 -2.20 13.16
N ASN A 116 2.60 -1.56 12.99
CA ASN A 116 2.30 -0.26 13.58
C ASN A 116 0.99 -0.24 14.42
N PRO A 117 0.90 -1.05 15.48
CA PRO A 117 -0.35 -1.25 16.24
C PRO A 117 -0.77 -0.01 17.05
N LYS A 118 0.19 0.89 17.34
CA LYS A 118 -0.05 2.12 18.10
C LYS A 118 -0.27 3.35 17.21
N GLY A 119 -0.26 3.19 15.88
CA GLY A 119 -0.40 4.32 14.95
C GLY A 119 0.71 5.36 15.07
N LYS A 120 1.96 4.91 15.24
CA LYS A 120 3.13 5.80 15.22
C LYS A 120 3.18 6.50 13.86
N CYS A 121 3.43 7.80 13.88
CA CYS A 121 3.58 8.57 12.66
C CYS A 121 5.03 8.61 12.15
N PHE A 122 5.18 8.74 10.84
CA PHE A 122 6.45 8.82 10.14
C PHE A 122 6.44 9.98 9.14
N GLN A 123 7.54 10.71 9.07
CA GLN A 123 7.84 11.59 7.94
C GLN A 123 8.47 10.74 6.83
N VAL A 124 7.84 10.72 5.66
CA VAL A 124 8.26 9.89 4.53
C VAL A 124 8.12 10.64 3.22
N TYR A 125 8.74 10.10 2.18
CA TYR A 125 8.92 10.75 0.89
C TYR A 125 8.59 9.78 -0.25
N ARG A 126 7.97 10.29 -1.30
CA ARG A 126 7.71 9.56 -2.55
C ARG A 126 7.92 10.46 -3.75
N GLY A 127 8.66 9.97 -4.74
CA GLY A 127 8.81 10.62 -6.04
C GLY A 127 8.05 9.87 -7.14
N THR A 128 7.64 10.61 -8.17
CA THR A 128 6.93 10.09 -9.35
C THR A 128 7.25 10.96 -10.58
N ASP A 129 7.17 10.37 -11.78
CA ASP A 129 7.34 11.08 -13.06
C ASP A 129 6.04 11.58 -13.68
N VAL A 130 4.95 11.60 -12.90
CA VAL A 130 3.63 12.03 -13.36
C VAL A 130 3.25 13.39 -12.78
N GLU A 131 2.35 14.08 -13.46
CA GLU A 131 1.76 15.32 -12.96
C GLU A 131 0.44 15.04 -12.27
N PHE A 132 0.12 15.87 -11.29
CA PHE A 132 -1.12 15.77 -10.53
C PHE A 132 -1.93 17.06 -10.61
N LYS A 133 -3.25 16.92 -10.77
CA LYS A 133 -4.20 18.03 -10.67
C LYS A 133 -4.83 18.03 -9.29
N HIS A 134 -4.62 19.11 -8.55
CA HIS A 134 -5.30 19.32 -7.28
C HIS A 134 -6.80 19.55 -7.51
N GLN A 135 -7.65 18.74 -6.88
CA GLN A 135 -9.11 18.87 -6.95
C GLN A 135 -9.76 19.11 -5.60
N ASN A 136 -9.17 18.58 -4.52
CA ASN A 136 -9.77 18.59 -3.19
C ASN A 136 -8.73 18.86 -2.11
N PRO A 137 -9.10 19.52 -1.00
CA PRO A 137 -8.20 19.74 0.13
C PRO A 137 -7.83 18.43 0.85
N SER A 138 -8.64 17.39 0.67
CA SER A 138 -8.38 16.03 1.17
C SER A 138 -8.14 15.07 0.02
N MET A 139 -7.24 14.12 0.25
CA MET A 139 -6.94 13.06 -0.71
C MET A 139 -6.73 11.71 -0.01
N ARG A 140 -6.78 10.65 -0.83
CA ARG A 140 -6.22 9.33 -0.52
C ARG A 140 -5.39 8.90 -1.72
N PHE A 141 -4.30 8.17 -1.49
CA PHE A 141 -3.59 7.54 -2.60
C PHE A 141 -4.46 6.47 -3.28
N GLY A 142 -5.25 5.74 -2.49
CA GLY A 142 -6.16 4.73 -3.02
C GLY A 142 -5.49 3.45 -3.53
N THR A 143 -4.19 3.32 -3.29
CA THR A 143 -3.37 2.13 -3.55
C THR A 143 -2.44 1.92 -2.35
N PHE A 144 -1.76 0.77 -2.30
CA PHE A 144 -0.57 0.70 -1.46
C PHE A 144 0.45 1.69 -1.99
N THR A 145 1.06 2.45 -1.09
CA THR A 145 1.96 3.54 -1.47
C THR A 145 3.31 3.35 -0.79
N SER A 146 4.28 2.91 -1.58
CA SER A 146 5.68 2.80 -1.16
C SER A 146 6.28 4.18 -1.00
N THR A 147 6.91 4.39 0.15
CA THR A 147 7.58 5.65 0.51
C THR A 147 8.89 5.32 1.22
N SER A 148 9.83 6.27 1.23
CA SER A 148 11.08 6.13 1.99
C SER A 148 11.14 7.17 3.10
N VAL A 149 11.79 6.84 4.21
CA VAL A 149 12.17 7.86 5.22
C VAL A 149 13.27 8.80 4.73
N TYR A 150 13.93 8.48 3.61
CA TYR A 150 15.01 9.28 3.03
C TYR A 150 14.58 9.95 1.71
N PRO A 151 14.64 11.29 1.60
CA PRO A 151 14.26 12.00 0.37
C PRO A 151 15.01 11.53 -0.87
N ASN A 152 16.31 11.26 -0.75
CA ASN A 152 17.17 10.86 -1.87
C ASN A 152 16.79 9.50 -2.46
N ASN A 153 16.19 8.60 -1.66
CA ASN A 153 15.69 7.33 -2.17
C ASN A 153 14.39 7.54 -2.97
N ALA A 154 13.53 8.46 -2.52
CA ALA A 154 12.26 8.74 -3.18
C ALA A 154 12.42 9.34 -4.58
N THR A 155 13.45 10.18 -4.82
CA THR A 155 13.71 10.78 -6.15
C THR A 155 14.19 9.78 -7.20
N LYS A 156 14.64 8.58 -6.80
CA LYS A 156 15.00 7.50 -7.74
C LYS A 156 13.78 6.99 -8.54
N PHE A 157 12.57 7.20 -8.02
CA PHE A 157 11.30 6.80 -8.62
C PHE A 157 10.62 7.94 -9.41
N GLY A 158 11.32 9.06 -9.57
CA GLY A 158 10.88 10.20 -10.35
C GLY A 158 10.99 11.52 -9.61
N SER A 159 11.08 12.59 -10.39
CA SER A 159 11.33 13.95 -9.86
C SER A 159 10.33 15.00 -10.37
N LYS A 160 9.26 14.56 -11.04
CA LYS A 160 8.23 15.46 -11.54
C LYS A 160 7.30 15.93 -10.42
N SER A 161 6.64 14.99 -9.76
CA SER A 161 5.80 15.26 -8.59
C SER A 161 6.26 14.44 -7.41
N CYS A 162 6.39 15.09 -6.26
CA CYS A 162 6.83 14.44 -5.03
C CYS A 162 5.92 14.74 -3.85
N PHE A 163 5.88 13.80 -2.92
CA PHE A 163 5.06 13.88 -1.72
C PHE A 163 5.96 13.84 -0.50
N GLU A 164 5.84 14.84 0.36
CA GLU A 164 6.33 14.82 1.74
C GLU A 164 5.13 14.47 2.62
N VAL A 165 5.14 13.27 3.19
CA VAL A 165 3.97 12.69 3.83
C VAL A 165 4.23 12.48 5.31
N TRP A 166 3.36 13.04 6.14
CA TRP A 166 3.24 12.66 7.54
C TRP A 166 2.15 11.61 7.68
N THR A 167 2.52 10.33 7.56
CA THR A 167 1.62 9.16 7.67
C THR A 167 1.57 8.68 9.11
N CYS A 168 0.39 8.24 9.58
CA CYS A 168 0.19 7.63 10.89
C CYS A 168 -0.38 6.20 10.80
N HIS A 169 -0.70 5.74 9.59
CA HIS A 169 -1.19 4.40 9.33
C HIS A 169 -0.24 3.54 8.50
N GLY A 170 0.86 4.10 7.98
CA GLY A 170 1.92 3.34 7.35
C GLY A 170 2.80 2.58 8.35
N ALA A 171 3.57 1.61 7.86
CA ALA A 171 4.50 0.83 8.66
C ALA A 171 5.84 0.62 7.94
N LYS A 172 6.94 0.55 8.71
CA LYS A 172 8.25 0.19 8.18
C LYS A 172 8.25 -1.29 7.78
N VAL A 173 8.48 -1.57 6.50
CA VAL A 173 8.46 -2.94 5.94
C VAL A 173 9.84 -3.40 5.45
N SER A 174 10.85 -2.53 5.54
CA SER A 174 12.19 -2.73 4.96
C SER A 174 12.87 -4.03 5.41
N LYS A 175 12.60 -4.51 6.63
CA LYS A 175 13.12 -5.79 7.16
C LYS A 175 12.71 -7.00 6.33
N TYR A 176 11.57 -6.93 5.64
CA TYR A 176 10.99 -8.00 4.85
C TYR A 176 10.98 -7.68 3.34
N SER A 177 11.50 -6.52 2.95
CA SER A 177 11.55 -6.04 1.57
C SER A 177 12.74 -6.62 0.81
N GLN A 178 12.64 -6.61 -0.52
CA GLN A 178 13.76 -6.94 -1.41
C GLN A 178 14.92 -5.94 -1.27
N TYR A 179 14.62 -4.69 -0.92
CA TYR A 179 15.60 -3.60 -0.82
C TYR A 179 15.56 -2.94 0.57
N PRO A 180 16.18 -3.56 1.60
CA PRO A 180 16.18 -3.02 2.97
C PRO A 180 16.71 -1.58 3.07
N ASP A 181 17.67 -1.22 2.23
CA ASP A 181 18.31 0.10 2.21
C ASP A 181 17.37 1.22 1.74
N GLU A 182 16.26 0.89 1.07
CA GLU A 182 15.23 1.86 0.73
C GLU A 182 14.53 2.42 1.96
N ASN A 183 14.63 1.73 3.10
CA ASN A 183 13.97 2.11 4.36
C ASN A 183 12.48 2.38 4.14
N GLU A 184 11.86 1.46 3.39
CA GLU A 184 10.48 1.56 2.94
C GLU A 184 9.50 1.63 4.12
N VAL A 185 8.62 2.64 4.06
CA VAL A 185 7.38 2.70 4.82
C VAL A 185 6.23 2.52 3.83
N LEU A 186 5.42 1.48 4.05
CA LEU A 186 4.28 1.17 3.22
C LEU A 186 3.02 1.81 3.80
N ILE A 187 2.36 2.66 3.03
CA ILE A 187 1.10 3.32 3.41
C ILE A 187 -0.09 2.54 2.83
N PRO A 188 -1.12 2.23 3.64
CA PRO A 188 -2.30 1.50 3.18
C PRO A 188 -3.26 2.40 2.35
N PRO A 189 -4.05 1.81 1.43
CA PRO A 189 -4.96 2.54 0.53
C PRO A 189 -6.05 3.37 1.23
N TYR A 190 -6.39 3.04 2.48
CA TYR A 190 -7.46 3.68 3.25
C TYR A 190 -7.03 4.95 4.01
N GLU A 191 -5.73 5.27 4.11
CA GLU A 191 -5.27 6.45 4.85
C GLU A 191 -5.64 7.75 4.12
N LYS A 192 -6.26 8.68 4.85
CA LYS A 192 -6.63 10.01 4.36
C LYS A 192 -5.58 11.04 4.71
N PHE A 193 -5.35 11.94 3.77
CA PHE A 193 -4.45 13.06 3.95
C PHE A 193 -5.14 14.39 3.67
N THR A 194 -4.80 15.41 4.46
CA THR A 194 -5.02 16.80 4.10
C THR A 194 -3.79 17.32 3.37
N ILE A 195 -4.00 17.95 2.22
CA ILE A 195 -2.93 18.65 1.49
C ILE A 195 -2.69 19.98 2.20
N LYS A 196 -1.51 20.14 2.81
CA LYS A 196 -1.14 21.33 3.58
C LYS A 196 -0.52 22.41 2.70
N LYS A 197 0.34 22.02 1.77
CA LYS A 197 0.99 22.92 0.82
C LYS A 197 1.22 22.22 -0.51
N ILE A 198 1.20 23.00 -1.57
CA ILE A 198 1.65 22.61 -2.91
C ILE A 198 2.70 23.64 -3.32
N ILE A 199 3.93 23.18 -3.52
CA ILE A 199 5.09 24.04 -3.79
C ILE A 199 5.61 23.70 -5.18
N LYS A 200 5.48 24.63 -6.12
CA LYS A 200 6.07 24.50 -7.46
C LYS A 200 7.47 25.10 -7.46
N ASN A 201 8.41 24.43 -8.12
CA ASN A 201 9.82 24.81 -8.20
C ASN A 201 10.40 25.17 -6.82
N PRO A 202 10.41 24.21 -5.87
CA PRO A 202 10.68 24.48 -4.45
C PRO A 202 12.09 25.03 -4.17
N LYS A 203 13.04 24.93 -5.10
CA LYS A 203 14.46 25.26 -4.88
C LYS A 203 14.96 24.54 -3.62
N ASN A 204 15.24 25.28 -2.54
CA ASN A 204 15.71 24.74 -1.24
C ASN A 204 14.63 24.74 -0.14
N GLN A 205 13.35 24.90 -0.49
CA GLN A 205 12.24 25.00 0.49
C GLN A 205 11.74 23.63 0.99
N THR A 206 12.17 22.53 0.37
CA THR A 206 11.68 21.18 0.62
C THR A 206 12.84 20.22 0.82
N ALA A 207 12.60 19.13 1.56
CA ALA A 207 13.61 18.09 1.78
C ALA A 207 13.84 17.24 0.53
N ILE A 208 12.83 17.17 -0.35
CA ILE A 208 12.88 16.46 -1.63
C ILE A 208 12.92 17.44 -2.81
N LYS A 209 13.72 17.13 -3.84
CA LYS A 209 13.93 18.00 -5.01
C LYS A 209 13.13 17.53 -6.22
N CYS A 210 11.96 18.13 -6.43
CA CYS A 210 11.05 17.81 -7.54
C CYS A 210 10.40 19.07 -8.11
N GLU A 211 9.87 19.02 -9.34
CA GLU A 211 9.22 20.19 -9.96
C GLU A 211 8.01 20.67 -9.15
N THR A 212 7.23 19.74 -8.60
CA THR A 212 6.14 20.05 -7.66
C THR A 212 6.20 19.16 -6.42
N VAL A 213 6.10 19.76 -5.24
CA VAL A 213 6.08 19.04 -3.95
C VAL A 213 4.75 19.26 -3.23
N TYR A 214 4.12 18.16 -2.83
CA TYR A 214 2.88 18.11 -2.06
C TYR A 214 3.20 17.74 -0.61
N GLN A 215 2.87 18.62 0.34
CA GLN A 215 3.01 18.32 1.77
C GLN A 215 1.68 17.78 2.31
N LEU A 216 1.69 16.53 2.74
CA LEU A 216 0.51 15.79 3.19
C LEU A 216 0.58 15.54 4.69
N LYS A 217 -0.55 15.74 5.39
CA LYS A 217 -0.69 15.35 6.80
C LYS A 217 -1.82 14.35 6.96
N SER A 218 -1.57 13.23 7.63
CA SER A 218 -2.59 12.25 7.98
C SER A 218 -3.77 12.92 8.69
N SER A 219 -4.98 12.52 8.30
CA SER A 219 -6.26 13.08 8.74
C SER A 219 -7.27 11.99 9.10
N GLY A 220 -6.77 10.78 9.36
CA GLY A 220 -7.56 9.59 9.71
C GLY A 220 -7.70 8.60 8.55
N ILE A 221 -8.75 7.79 8.60
CA ILE A 221 -9.00 6.70 7.64
C ILE A 221 -10.35 6.87 6.95
N LYS A 222 -10.49 6.31 5.75
CA LYS A 222 -11.79 6.05 5.12
C LYS A 222 -11.72 4.71 4.42
N SER A 223 -12.62 3.82 4.81
CA SER A 223 -12.85 2.54 4.15
C SER A 223 -14.34 2.47 3.77
N SER A 224 -14.61 2.29 2.48
CA SER A 224 -15.95 2.02 1.96
C SER A 224 -16.25 0.52 1.90
N LEU A 225 -15.21 -0.31 1.90
CA LEU A 225 -15.30 -1.76 1.79
C LEU A 225 -15.09 -2.49 3.11
N ARG A 226 -14.99 -1.83 4.26
CA ARG A 226 -14.74 -2.47 5.56
C ARG A 226 -15.53 -3.77 5.73
N CYS A 227 -14.83 -4.91 5.74
CA CYS A 227 -15.39 -6.25 5.87
C CYS A 227 -16.50 -6.60 4.87
N ALA A 228 -16.45 -6.05 3.64
CA ALA A 228 -17.53 -6.15 2.66
C ALA A 228 -17.83 -7.59 2.25
N LEU A 229 -16.82 -8.46 2.21
CA LEU A 229 -16.97 -9.89 1.94
C LEU A 229 -17.88 -10.60 2.97
N PHE A 230 -18.02 -10.04 4.18
CA PHE A 230 -18.78 -10.65 5.27
C PHE A 230 -20.11 -9.96 5.56
N LYS A 231 -20.41 -8.86 4.88
CA LYS A 231 -21.64 -8.08 5.08
C LYS A 231 -22.88 -8.67 4.39
N LYS A 232 -22.72 -9.66 3.51
CA LYS A 232 -23.82 -10.26 2.73
C LYS A 232 -24.25 -11.68 3.18
N ALA A 233 -23.70 -12.20 4.28
CA ALA A 233 -24.13 -13.50 4.84
C ALA A 233 -25.39 -13.41 5.73
N SER A 234 -26.05 -12.26 5.84
CA SER A 234 -27.18 -12.01 6.75
C SER A 234 -28.48 -11.57 6.07
N ARG A 235 -28.65 -11.83 4.76
CA ARG A 235 -29.91 -11.59 4.02
C ARG A 235 -30.43 -12.85 3.32
N ALA A 236 -30.32 -13.98 4.00
CA ALA A 236 -31.00 -15.22 3.63
C ALA A 236 -31.49 -15.90 4.92
N LEU A 237 -32.57 -15.35 5.47
CA LEU A 237 -33.51 -16.00 6.38
C LEU A 237 -34.89 -15.42 6.04
#